data_AF-A0A550CT67-F1
#
_entry.id   AF-A0A550CT67-F1
#
_cell.length_a   1.000
_cell.length_b   1.000
_cell.length_c   1.000
_cell.angle_alpha   90.00
_cell.angle_beta   90.00
_cell.angle_gamma   90.00
#
_symmetry.space_group_name_H-M   'P 1'
#
loop_
_entity.id
_entity.type
_entity.pdbx_description
1 polymer ?
#
loop_
_entity_poly.entity_id
_entity_poly.type
_entity_poly.pdbx_seq_one_letter_code
_entity_poly.pdbx_strand_id
1 'polypeptide(L)'
;MGSSQSVYMANASGQKNYVMASLNPDWAIVDFITDIGLLFVGVEELKAVTTAVELPEALVTIRDLYEFLKIAAQILSGTLSVGSRGPEAALALVEAFSKTSIPIDYGDYKNVKDEGVLSMYLSASGIAGMLGASTVSVMVLSGDGKQLAMWNTGADDSWITTDEQEIVRSKYGSIWQRDPGAGTVGWLVQ
;
A
#
# COMPACT_ATOMS: atom_id res chain seq x y z
N MET A 1 -10.92 22.53 19.25
CA MET A 1 -10.24 22.43 17.95
C MET A 1 -9.43 21.15 17.98
N GLY A 2 -9.93 20.09 17.35
CA GLY A 2 -9.21 18.81 17.32
C GLY A 2 -8.02 18.94 16.39
N SER A 3 -6.81 18.66 16.89
CA SER A 3 -5.63 18.58 16.05
C SER A 3 -5.86 17.54 14.95
N SER A 4 -5.83 17.95 13.68
CA SER A 4 -5.86 17.01 12.56
C SER A 4 -4.60 16.16 12.61
N GLN A 5 -4.72 14.92 13.08
CA GLN A 5 -3.59 14.02 13.17
C GLN A 5 -3.08 13.68 11.77
N SER A 6 -1.77 13.78 11.58
CA SER A 6 -1.13 13.68 10.27
C SER A 6 -0.21 12.47 10.21
N VAL A 7 -0.40 11.62 9.20
CA VAL A 7 0.47 10.48 8.96
C VAL A 7 1.20 10.72 7.66
N TYR A 8 2.52 10.84 7.72
CA TYR A 8 3.33 11.10 6.54
C TYR A 8 4.05 9.84 6.08
N MET A 9 4.13 9.68 4.77
CA MET A 9 5.00 8.71 4.11
C MET A 9 6.02 9.45 3.27
N ALA A 10 7.29 9.24 3.57
CA ALA A 10 8.43 9.75 2.82
C ALA A 10 9.08 8.64 2.01
N ASN A 11 9.63 9.00 0.86
CA ASN A 11 10.23 8.04 -0.05
C ASN A 11 11.70 8.34 -0.35
N ALA A 12 12.57 7.51 0.21
CA ALA A 12 14.00 7.46 -0.06
C ALA A 12 14.43 6.12 -0.70
N SER A 13 13.51 5.31 -1.25
CA SER A 13 13.81 3.96 -1.73
C SER A 13 14.55 3.88 -3.08
N GLY A 14 14.86 5.02 -3.70
CA GLY A 14 15.47 5.10 -5.04
C GLY A 14 14.49 4.85 -6.19
N GLN A 15 13.21 4.61 -5.89
CA GLN A 15 12.15 4.43 -6.88
C GLN A 15 10.84 5.09 -6.39
N LYS A 16 9.83 5.21 -7.26
CA LYS A 16 8.49 5.62 -6.86
C LYS A 16 7.85 4.55 -5.98
N ASN A 17 7.05 4.94 -4.99
CA ASN A 17 6.21 4.03 -4.22
C ASN A 17 4.74 4.40 -4.37
N TYR A 18 3.87 3.40 -4.23
CA TYR A 18 2.42 3.56 -4.28
C TYR A 18 1.84 3.18 -2.94
N VAL A 19 1.00 4.06 -2.38
CA VAL A 19 0.50 3.94 -1.01
C VAL A 19 -1.01 3.96 -0.97
N MET A 20 -1.58 2.99 -0.26
CA MET A 20 -3.00 2.96 0.07
C MET A 20 -3.15 3.06 1.60
N ALA A 21 -4.02 3.98 2.04
CA ALA A 21 -4.31 4.16 3.46
C ALA A 21 -5.78 3.79 3.73
N SER A 22 -6.00 3.00 4.78
CA SER A 22 -7.32 2.53 5.20
C SER A 22 -7.53 2.69 6.70
N LEU A 23 -8.78 2.60 7.16
CA LEU A 23 -9.08 2.62 8.60
C LEU A 23 -8.44 1.46 9.36
N ASN A 24 -8.48 0.27 8.74
CA ASN A 24 -7.88 -0.96 9.20
C ASN A 24 -7.81 -1.95 8.01
N PRO A 25 -7.14 -3.10 8.16
CA PRO A 25 -7.04 -4.05 7.05
C PRO A 25 -8.36 -4.73 6.65
N ASP A 26 -9.36 -4.76 7.52
CA ASP A 26 -10.68 -5.36 7.25
C ASP A 26 -11.65 -4.36 6.59
N TRP A 27 -11.17 -3.15 6.26
CA TRP A 27 -11.97 -2.15 5.60
C TRP A 27 -12.34 -2.59 4.19
N ALA A 28 -13.56 -2.26 3.76
CA ALA A 28 -14.10 -2.73 2.51
C ALA A 28 -13.39 -2.05 1.33
N ILE A 29 -12.97 -2.83 0.35
CA ILE A 29 -12.24 -2.28 -0.80
C ILE A 29 -13.13 -1.31 -1.61
N VAL A 30 -14.45 -1.53 -1.60
CA VAL A 30 -15.46 -0.71 -2.30
C VAL A 30 -15.58 0.73 -1.79
N ASP A 31 -14.99 1.05 -0.64
CA ASP A 31 -14.98 2.41 -0.11
C ASP A 31 -13.97 3.33 -0.85
N PHE A 32 -13.17 2.78 -1.77
CA PHE A 32 -12.23 3.49 -2.65
C PHE A 32 -12.91 3.87 -4.00
N ILE A 33 -12.87 5.15 -4.42
CA ILE A 33 -13.65 5.68 -5.58
C ILE A 33 -13.03 5.33 -6.93
N THR A 34 -11.70 5.30 -7.03
CA THR A 34 -11.06 5.26 -8.35
C THR A 34 -10.78 3.84 -8.78
N ASP A 35 -11.49 3.41 -9.82
CA ASP A 35 -11.17 2.25 -10.67
C ASP A 35 -10.94 0.92 -9.94
N ILE A 36 -11.69 0.68 -8.86
CA ILE A 36 -11.69 -0.62 -8.19
C ILE A 36 -11.98 -1.79 -9.15
N GLY A 37 -12.71 -1.54 -10.24
CA GLY A 37 -12.90 -2.50 -11.33
C GLY A 37 -11.59 -3.01 -11.93
N LEU A 38 -10.55 -2.17 -12.03
CA LEU A 38 -9.22 -2.60 -12.49
C LEU A 38 -8.57 -3.55 -11.49
N LEU A 39 -8.76 -3.34 -10.18
CA LEU A 39 -8.27 -4.27 -9.16
C LEU A 39 -8.95 -5.63 -9.30
N PHE A 40 -10.28 -5.68 -9.50
CA PHE A 40 -10.99 -6.93 -9.75
C PHE A 40 -10.50 -7.64 -11.01
N VAL A 41 -10.27 -6.90 -12.10
CA VAL A 41 -9.71 -7.48 -13.35
C VAL A 41 -8.31 -8.05 -13.11
N GLY A 42 -7.42 -7.30 -12.43
CA GLY A 42 -6.07 -7.77 -12.10
C GLY A 42 -6.08 -9.01 -11.21
N VAL A 43 -7.00 -9.08 -10.24
CA VAL A 43 -7.18 -10.25 -9.37
C VAL A 43 -7.64 -11.48 -10.17
N GLU A 44 -8.58 -11.32 -11.09
CA GLU A 44 -9.05 -12.45 -11.90
C GLU A 44 -7.98 -12.97 -12.88
N GLU A 45 -7.18 -12.08 -13.48
CA GLU A 45 -6.01 -12.48 -14.29
C GLU A 45 -4.99 -13.25 -13.44
N LEU A 46 -4.74 -12.80 -12.20
CA LEU A 46 -3.83 -13.49 -11.29
C LEU A 46 -4.36 -14.88 -10.90
N LYS A 47 -5.64 -14.98 -10.50
CA LYS A 47 -6.30 -16.25 -10.15
C LYS A 47 -6.27 -17.25 -11.31
N ALA A 48 -6.38 -16.77 -12.54
CA ALA A 48 -6.31 -17.63 -13.73
C ALA A 48 -4.95 -18.32 -13.91
N VAL A 49 -3.88 -17.79 -13.32
CA VAL A 49 -2.52 -18.36 -13.44
C VAL A 49 -2.01 -19.00 -12.13
N THR A 50 -2.63 -18.72 -10.99
CA THR A 50 -2.21 -19.22 -9.66
C THR A 50 -3.18 -20.27 -9.12
N THR A 51 -3.06 -21.52 -9.56
CA THR A 51 -3.94 -22.62 -9.10
C THR A 51 -3.40 -23.39 -7.88
N ALA A 52 -2.11 -23.20 -7.53
CA ALA A 52 -1.43 -23.97 -6.49
C ALA A 52 -1.24 -23.21 -5.16
N VAL A 53 -1.71 -21.97 -5.09
CA VAL A 53 -1.57 -21.09 -3.93
C VAL A 53 -2.95 -20.79 -3.38
N GLU A 54 -3.11 -20.89 -2.06
CA GLU A 54 -4.33 -20.47 -1.38
C GLU A 54 -4.44 -18.94 -1.44
N LEU A 55 -5.27 -18.47 -2.35
CA LEU A 55 -5.67 -17.07 -2.45
C LEU A 55 -7.07 -16.88 -1.85
N PRO A 56 -7.41 -15.66 -1.39
CA PRO A 56 -8.79 -15.33 -1.04
C PRO A 56 -9.75 -15.69 -2.19
N GLU A 57 -10.95 -16.14 -1.86
CA GLU A 57 -11.95 -16.48 -2.89
C GLU A 57 -12.37 -15.24 -3.70
N ALA A 58 -12.47 -14.10 -3.01
CA ALA A 58 -12.89 -12.82 -3.56
C ALA A 58 -12.12 -11.66 -2.94
N LEU A 59 -12.05 -10.56 -3.68
CA LEU A 59 -11.52 -9.29 -3.21
C LEU A 59 -12.63 -8.50 -2.48
N VAL A 60 -12.65 -8.54 -1.15
CA VAL A 60 -13.67 -7.87 -0.32
C VAL A 60 -13.06 -6.77 0.54
N THR A 61 -11.88 -7.02 1.10
CA THR A 61 -11.20 -6.16 2.05
C THR A 61 -9.81 -5.73 1.57
N ILE A 62 -9.23 -4.76 2.27
CA ILE A 62 -7.83 -4.36 2.06
C ILE A 62 -6.86 -5.51 2.35
N ARG A 63 -7.17 -6.38 3.31
CA ARG A 63 -6.38 -7.59 3.60
C ARG A 63 -6.42 -8.59 2.44
N ASP A 64 -7.57 -8.76 1.79
CA ASP A 64 -7.65 -9.63 0.61
C ASP A 64 -6.77 -9.09 -0.52
N LEU A 65 -6.84 -7.77 -0.77
CA LEU A 65 -5.98 -7.10 -1.75
C LEU A 65 -4.49 -7.33 -1.45
N TYR A 66 -4.11 -7.21 -0.18
CA TYR A 66 -2.74 -7.45 0.26
C TYR A 66 -2.28 -8.87 -0.08
N GLU A 67 -3.09 -9.90 0.18
CA GLU A 67 -2.71 -11.28 -0.14
C GLU A 67 -2.59 -11.51 -1.66
N PHE A 68 -3.45 -10.91 -2.50
CA PHE A 68 -3.29 -10.97 -3.95
C PHE A 68 -2.00 -10.27 -4.42
N LEU A 69 -1.74 -9.05 -3.93
CA LEU A 69 -0.54 -8.29 -4.27
C LEU A 69 0.74 -8.98 -3.78
N LYS A 70 0.68 -9.66 -2.65
CA LYS A 70 1.81 -10.45 -2.13
C LYS A 70 2.19 -11.55 -3.10
N ILE A 71 1.22 -12.26 -3.68
CA ILE A 71 1.47 -13.26 -4.71
C ILE A 71 2.01 -12.62 -6.00
N ALA A 72 1.43 -11.49 -6.43
CA ALA A 72 1.97 -10.75 -7.57
C ALA A 72 3.43 -10.33 -7.35
N ALA A 73 3.76 -9.77 -6.19
CA ALA A 73 5.11 -9.36 -5.82
C ALA A 73 6.08 -10.56 -5.81
N GLN A 74 5.67 -11.71 -5.28
CA GLN A 74 6.49 -12.93 -5.29
C GLN A 74 6.77 -13.43 -6.72
N ILE A 75 5.79 -13.33 -7.62
CA ILE A 75 5.97 -13.66 -9.04
C ILE A 75 6.98 -12.72 -9.68
N LEU A 76 6.86 -11.42 -9.43
CA LEU A 76 7.74 -10.40 -10.02
C LEU A 76 9.15 -10.40 -9.42
N SER A 77 9.31 -10.80 -8.15
CA SER A 77 10.62 -11.00 -7.52
C SER A 77 11.27 -12.32 -7.94
N GLY A 78 10.51 -13.21 -8.60
CA GLY A 78 10.99 -14.53 -9.03
C GLY A 78 11.04 -15.56 -7.90
N THR A 79 10.53 -15.22 -6.72
CA THR A 79 10.42 -16.14 -5.57
C THR A 79 9.25 -17.13 -5.71
N LEU A 80 8.30 -16.83 -6.61
CA LEU A 80 7.24 -17.72 -7.04
C LEU A 80 7.21 -17.79 -8.58
N SER A 81 7.06 -18.99 -9.15
CA SER A 81 6.96 -19.18 -10.60
C SER A 81 5.64 -19.84 -10.95
N VAL A 82 4.85 -19.19 -11.80
CA VAL A 82 3.52 -19.65 -12.21
C VAL A 82 3.34 -19.57 -13.73
N GLY A 83 3.66 -20.68 -14.40
CA GLY A 83 3.53 -20.79 -15.85
C GLY A 83 4.28 -19.70 -16.62
N SER A 84 3.95 -19.56 -17.91
CA SER A 84 4.55 -18.54 -18.77
C SER A 84 3.85 -17.18 -18.75
N ARG A 85 2.61 -17.11 -18.24
CA ARG A 85 1.78 -15.88 -18.17
C ARG A 85 1.77 -15.21 -16.78
N GLY A 86 2.50 -15.78 -15.83
CA GLY A 86 2.57 -15.29 -14.45
C GLY A 86 2.99 -13.83 -14.33
N PRO A 87 4.13 -13.42 -14.92
CA PRO A 87 4.61 -12.05 -14.85
C PRO A 87 3.60 -11.03 -15.40
N GLU A 88 2.94 -11.33 -16.52
CA GLU A 88 1.96 -10.43 -17.13
C GLU A 88 0.73 -10.25 -16.25
N ALA A 89 0.22 -11.33 -15.66
CA ALA A 89 -0.91 -11.26 -14.73
C ALA A 89 -0.55 -10.50 -13.43
N ALA A 90 0.64 -10.72 -12.89
CA ALA A 90 1.14 -10.00 -11.74
C ALA A 90 1.30 -8.50 -12.01
N LEU A 91 1.86 -8.14 -13.18
CA LEU A 91 1.97 -6.74 -13.61
C LEU A 91 0.60 -6.07 -13.76
N ALA A 92 -0.40 -6.77 -14.29
CA ALA A 92 -1.75 -6.22 -14.42
C ALA A 92 -2.34 -5.79 -13.06
N LEU A 93 -2.16 -6.60 -12.02
CA LEU A 93 -2.60 -6.25 -10.66
C LEU A 93 -1.78 -5.10 -10.06
N VAL A 94 -0.47 -5.10 -10.23
CA VAL A 94 0.43 -4.02 -9.77
C VAL A 94 0.10 -2.68 -10.43
N GLU A 95 -0.17 -2.69 -11.73
CA GLU A 95 -0.57 -1.49 -12.49
C GLU A 95 -1.95 -0.99 -12.04
N ALA A 96 -2.90 -1.88 -11.79
CA ALA A 96 -4.19 -1.53 -11.22
C ALA A 96 -4.02 -0.86 -9.86
N PHE A 97 -3.25 -1.47 -8.95
CA PHE A 97 -2.96 -0.90 -7.63
C PHE A 97 -2.30 0.47 -7.73
N SER A 98 -1.33 0.64 -8.62
CA SER A 98 -0.62 1.90 -8.82
C SER A 98 -1.55 3.04 -9.25
N LYS A 99 -2.58 2.75 -10.06
CA LYS A 99 -3.59 3.72 -10.50
C LYS A 99 -4.59 4.08 -9.40
N THR A 100 -4.85 3.16 -8.47
CA THR A 100 -5.80 3.34 -7.36
C THR A 100 -5.14 3.83 -6.07
N SER A 101 -3.86 4.21 -6.10
CA SER A 101 -3.06 4.52 -4.91
C SER A 101 -2.42 5.89 -5.00
N ILE A 102 -1.96 6.39 -3.85
CA ILE A 102 -1.23 7.65 -3.71
C ILE A 102 0.20 7.42 -4.22
N PRO A 103 0.64 8.04 -5.33
CA PRO A 103 2.02 7.94 -5.78
C PRO A 103 2.91 8.87 -4.95
N ILE A 104 4.07 8.38 -4.53
CA ILE A 104 5.11 9.16 -3.85
C ILE A 104 6.41 9.01 -4.64
N ASP A 105 6.82 10.07 -5.32
CA ASP A 105 8.08 10.10 -6.07
C ASP A 105 9.29 9.97 -5.12
N TYR A 106 10.42 9.51 -5.65
CA TYR A 106 11.67 9.48 -4.89
C TYR A 106 12.09 10.89 -4.47
N GLY A 107 12.44 11.06 -3.20
CA GLY A 107 12.76 12.35 -2.59
C GLY A 107 11.55 13.18 -2.17
N ASP A 108 10.34 12.65 -2.31
CA ASP A 108 9.09 13.32 -1.94
C ASP A 108 8.43 12.68 -0.70
N TYR A 109 7.47 13.39 -0.10
CA TYR A 109 6.65 12.89 0.98
C TYR A 109 5.21 13.37 0.88
N LYS A 110 4.26 12.57 1.35
CA LYS A 110 2.83 12.92 1.37
C LYS A 110 2.20 12.64 2.71
N ASN A 111 1.28 13.50 3.13
CA ASN A 111 0.36 13.19 4.22
C ASN A 111 -0.73 12.27 3.66
N VAL A 112 -0.71 11.00 4.05
CA VAL A 112 -1.64 9.99 3.54
C VAL A 112 -3.03 10.10 4.18
N LYS A 113 -3.24 11.05 5.08
CA LYS A 113 -4.53 11.42 5.68
C LYS A 113 -5.04 12.80 5.24
N ASP A 114 -4.32 13.49 4.36
CA ASP A 114 -4.76 14.79 3.84
C ASP A 114 -6.04 14.64 3.03
N GLU A 115 -7.06 15.46 3.31
CA GLU A 115 -8.38 15.36 2.67
C GLU A 115 -8.29 15.52 1.14
N GLY A 116 -7.42 16.41 0.66
CA GLY A 116 -7.20 16.60 -0.76
C GLY A 116 -6.63 15.34 -1.41
N VAL A 117 -5.63 14.73 -0.79
CA VAL A 117 -5.07 13.44 -1.22
C VAL A 117 -6.12 12.32 -1.15
N LEU A 118 -6.84 12.20 -0.05
CA LEU A 118 -7.86 11.16 0.14
C LEU A 118 -9.01 11.29 -0.86
N SER A 119 -9.44 12.52 -1.17
CA SER A 119 -10.55 12.78 -2.11
C SER A 119 -10.31 12.27 -3.53
N MET A 120 -9.04 12.03 -3.89
CA MET A 120 -8.68 11.44 -5.18
C MET A 120 -8.94 9.93 -5.23
N TYR A 121 -9.03 9.26 -4.08
CA TYR A 121 -9.03 7.78 -4.01
C TYR A 121 -10.14 7.19 -3.13
N LEU A 122 -10.73 7.95 -2.20
CA LEU A 122 -11.72 7.47 -1.21
C LEU A 122 -13.06 8.15 -1.35
N SER A 123 -14.13 7.36 -1.23
CA SER A 123 -15.52 7.82 -1.25
C SER A 123 -15.75 8.88 -0.18
N ALA A 124 -16.82 9.69 -0.32
CA ALA A 124 -17.16 10.67 0.72
C ALA A 124 -17.30 10.01 2.11
N SER A 125 -17.88 8.80 2.16
CA SER A 125 -17.91 7.97 3.38
C SER A 125 -16.53 7.51 3.82
N GLY A 126 -15.67 7.12 2.87
CA GLY A 126 -14.28 6.75 3.12
C GLY A 126 -13.46 7.88 3.75
N ILE A 127 -13.54 9.08 3.18
CA ILE A 127 -12.88 10.29 3.68
C ILE A 127 -13.35 10.60 5.11
N ALA A 128 -14.67 10.59 5.35
CA ALA A 128 -15.22 10.87 6.67
C ALA A 128 -14.73 9.88 7.73
N GLY A 129 -14.59 8.61 7.38
CA GLY A 129 -13.97 7.60 8.25
C GLY A 129 -12.52 7.97 8.59
N MET A 130 -11.70 8.23 7.58
CA MET A 130 -10.26 8.48 7.74
C MET A 130 -9.92 9.75 8.51
N LEU A 131 -10.71 10.82 8.35
CA LEU A 131 -10.49 12.09 9.06
C LEU A 131 -10.76 11.97 10.57
N GLY A 132 -11.63 11.05 10.99
CA GLY A 132 -11.89 10.76 12.41
C GLY A 132 -10.93 9.76 13.04
N ALA A 133 -10.16 9.03 12.25
CA ALA A 133 -9.27 7.98 12.73
C ALA A 133 -7.98 8.53 13.33
N SER A 134 -7.58 7.98 14.49
CA SER A 134 -6.30 8.33 15.11
C SER A 134 -5.13 7.52 14.56
N THR A 135 -5.41 6.30 14.10
CA THR A 135 -4.47 5.39 13.48
C THR A 135 -5.03 4.93 12.15
N VAL A 136 -4.17 4.59 11.20
CA VAL A 136 -4.57 4.05 9.91
C VAL A 136 -3.76 2.79 9.60
N SER A 137 -4.30 1.92 8.77
CA SER A 137 -3.50 0.90 8.11
C SER A 137 -2.92 1.48 6.83
N VAL A 138 -1.65 1.19 6.59
CA VAL A 138 -0.93 1.64 5.39
C VAL A 138 -0.43 0.42 4.66
N MET A 139 -0.71 0.36 3.37
CA MET A 139 -0.12 -0.59 2.43
C MET A 139 0.79 0.17 1.47
N VAL A 140 2.01 -0.30 1.30
CA VAL A 140 3.01 0.30 0.39
C VAL A 140 3.52 -0.75 -0.58
N LEU A 141 3.53 -0.40 -1.86
CA LEU A 141 4.10 -1.18 -2.95
C LEU A 141 5.22 -0.38 -3.63
N SER A 142 6.35 -1.02 -3.90
CA SER A 142 7.44 -0.42 -4.69
C SER A 142 7.04 -0.22 -6.15
N GLY A 143 7.72 0.70 -6.84
CA GLY A 143 7.43 1.07 -8.23
C GLY A 143 7.58 -0.08 -9.22
N ASP A 144 8.46 -1.04 -8.93
CA ASP A 144 8.63 -2.28 -9.70
C ASP A 144 7.70 -3.42 -9.28
N GLY A 145 6.86 -3.19 -8.25
CA GLY A 145 5.89 -4.16 -7.75
C GLY A 145 6.47 -5.32 -6.94
N LYS A 146 7.78 -5.33 -6.66
CA LYS A 146 8.47 -6.47 -6.03
C LYS A 146 8.46 -6.42 -4.51
N GLN A 147 8.29 -5.24 -3.94
CA GLN A 147 8.29 -5.04 -2.50
C GLN A 147 6.93 -4.57 -2.02
N LEU A 148 6.37 -5.29 -1.05
CA LEU A 148 5.07 -5.01 -0.45
C LEU A 148 5.15 -5.06 1.07
N ALA A 149 4.50 -4.10 1.73
CA ALA A 149 4.34 -4.08 3.17
C ALA A 149 2.95 -3.55 3.56
N MET A 150 2.40 -4.06 4.66
CA MET A 150 1.19 -3.52 5.27
C MET A 150 1.33 -3.52 6.79
N TRP A 151 0.97 -2.42 7.43
CA TRP A 151 1.01 -2.28 8.89
C TRP A 151 -0.01 -1.26 9.38
N ASN A 152 -0.18 -1.16 10.70
CA ASN A 152 -0.97 -0.11 11.33
C ASN A 152 -0.03 0.95 11.91
N THR A 153 -0.34 2.22 11.68
CA THR A 153 0.42 3.34 12.23
C THR A 153 -0.01 3.64 13.66
N GLY A 154 0.86 4.25 14.46
CA GLY A 154 0.45 5.04 15.61
C GLY A 154 -0.17 6.38 15.21
N ALA A 155 -0.60 7.14 16.22
CA ALA A 155 -1.06 8.51 16.03
C ALA A 155 0.14 9.43 15.72
N ASP A 156 0.00 10.26 14.69
CA ASP A 156 1.02 11.20 14.20
C ASP A 156 2.36 10.57 13.77
N ASP A 157 2.33 9.27 13.44
CA ASP A 157 3.52 8.58 12.93
C ASP A 157 3.85 9.02 11.52
N SER A 158 5.13 9.25 11.28
CA SER A 158 5.69 9.44 9.95
C SER A 158 6.67 8.30 9.64
N TRP A 159 6.71 7.86 8.39
CA TRP A 159 7.47 6.70 7.94
C TRP A 159 8.31 7.04 6.71
N ILE A 160 9.45 6.37 6.57
CA ILE A 160 10.38 6.53 5.47
C ILE A 160 10.61 5.16 4.85
N THR A 161 10.33 5.02 3.57
CA THR A 161 10.80 3.88 2.76
C THR A 161 12.24 4.16 2.34
N THR A 162 13.19 3.28 2.66
CA THR A 162 14.63 3.51 2.45
C THR A 162 15.18 2.69 1.29
N ASP A 163 16.34 3.12 0.80
CA ASP A 163 17.16 2.40 -0.21
C ASP A 163 17.81 1.14 0.35
N GLU A 164 17.94 1.04 1.68
CA GLU A 164 18.35 -0.15 2.42
C GLU A 164 17.27 -1.25 2.48
N GLN A 165 16.18 -1.11 1.73
CA GLN A 165 15.03 -2.02 1.76
C GLN A 165 14.44 -2.16 3.18
N GLU A 166 14.32 -1.02 3.89
CA GLU A 166 13.62 -0.94 5.16
C GLU A 166 12.50 0.10 5.09
N ILE A 167 11.52 -0.02 5.98
CA ILE A 167 10.56 1.04 6.28
C ILE A 167 10.79 1.44 7.73
N VAL A 168 11.21 2.69 7.94
CA VAL A 168 11.64 3.17 9.27
C VAL A 168 10.76 4.31 9.74
N ARG A 169 10.49 4.37 11.04
CA ARG A 169 9.74 5.50 11.62
C ARG A 169 10.63 6.75 11.63
N SER A 170 10.03 7.89 11.31
CA SER A 170 10.66 9.20 11.44
C SER A 170 10.64 9.65 12.90
N LYS A 171 11.63 10.44 13.30
CA LYS A 171 11.65 11.14 14.58
C LYS A 171 10.52 12.16 14.64
N TYR A 172 9.85 12.24 15.78
CA TYR A 172 8.76 13.20 16.01
C TYR A 172 9.19 14.64 15.64
N GLY A 173 8.36 15.33 14.86
CA GLY A 173 8.65 16.67 14.34
C GLY A 173 9.57 16.70 13.11
N SER A 174 9.91 15.55 12.53
CA SER A 174 10.72 15.44 11.31
C SER A 174 10.14 14.40 10.35
N ILE A 175 10.43 14.55 9.05
CA ILE A 175 10.01 13.61 8.01
C ILE A 175 11.16 12.74 7.52
N TRP A 176 12.37 13.30 7.43
CA TRP A 176 13.52 12.62 6.81
C TRP A 176 14.57 12.11 7.80
N GLN A 177 14.30 12.19 9.11
CA GLN A 177 15.23 11.69 10.13
C GLN A 177 14.68 10.40 10.73
N ARG A 178 15.39 9.29 10.52
CA ARG A 178 15.10 8.02 11.20
C ARG A 178 15.15 8.22 12.71
N ASP A 179 14.17 7.65 13.42
CA ASP A 179 14.25 7.48 14.86
C ASP A 179 14.93 6.13 15.17
N PRO A 180 16.18 6.12 15.68
CA PRO A 180 16.91 4.89 15.93
C PRO A 180 16.32 4.07 17.10
N GLY A 181 15.48 4.69 17.94
CA GLY A 181 14.80 4.01 19.05
C GLY A 181 13.37 3.57 18.72
N ALA A 182 12.90 3.85 17.49
CA ALA A 182 11.56 3.48 17.05
C ALA A 182 11.53 2.19 16.22
N GLY A 183 10.32 1.66 16.03
CA GLY A 183 10.09 0.45 15.25
C GLY A 183 10.48 0.58 13.78
N THR A 184 10.82 -0.57 13.19
CA THR A 184 11.00 -0.77 11.76
C THR A 184 9.92 -1.73 11.24
N VAL A 185 9.58 -1.58 9.96
CA VAL A 185 8.74 -2.51 9.21
C VAL A 185 9.58 -3.04 8.07
N GLY A 186 9.65 -4.36 7.92
CA GLY A 186 10.31 -5.00 6.79
C GLY A 186 9.39 -5.07 5.58
N TRP A 187 9.98 -5.07 4.38
CA TRP A 187 9.25 -5.55 3.21
C TRP A 187 9.02 -7.06 3.38
N LEU A 188 7.76 -7.48 3.40
CA LEU A 188 7.41 -8.88 3.65
C LEU A 188 7.64 -9.75 2.40
N VAL A 189 7.75 -9.11 1.24
CA VAL A 189 8.18 -9.72 -0.03
C VAL A 189 9.34 -8.89 -0.57
N GLN A 190 10.40 -9.58 -1.00
CA GLN A 190 11.60 -9.03 -1.64
C GLN A 190 12.04 -9.98 -2.77
#